data_AF-A0A3L6E0T8-F1
#
_entry.id   AF-A0A3L6E0T8-F1
#
_cell.length_a   1.000
_cell.length_b   1.000
_cell.length_c   1.000
_cell.angle_alpha   90.00
_cell.angle_beta   90.00
_cell.angle_gamma   90.00
#
_symmetry.space_group_name_H-M   'P 1'
#
loop_
_entity.id
_entity.type
_entity.pdbx_description
1 polymer ?
#
loop_
_entity_poly.entity_id
_entity_poly.type
_entity_poly.pdbx_seq_one_letter_code
_entity_poly.pdbx_strand_id
1 'polypeptide(L)'
;MSQIQSFSRNNCALLAVLCGKYAENRTPAARSGLEAKRPRPAYPFPELSSAGRLEVHTLFNPTPEQFLEAQRVVQPNFLYIQGQQLEDEKEIGSLVWGDADVSDPQAFSTLISPPFPTIVYLEVPIGEKLAQAVHSKGIPYVIYWRNSFSSYAASHFRHALMSVIQSSVSHTWDAFQLAHASFRLYCIRGSKLQNRISIVKPSLPAAPTVKHNSVSSATTTHRKSTSGPSHTPSVIQLNPLPMKKHGCDRLPIQVCSEEDFLKDVMQFLIQRGHNRLVPHGGLAEFPDAILNAKRLDLYNLYKEVVSRGGFYVGNGINWKGQVFSKMRNHTATNRMTV
;
A
#
# COMPACT_ATOMS: atom_id res chain seq x y z
N MET A 1 -11.27 -38.34 -15.59
CA MET A 1 -12.02 -37.76 -14.46
C MET A 1 -11.12 -37.85 -13.24
N SER A 2 -10.51 -36.73 -12.85
CA SER A 2 -9.67 -36.65 -11.66
C SER A 2 -10.27 -35.59 -10.74
N GLN A 3 -11.00 -36.07 -9.74
CA GLN A 3 -11.52 -35.25 -8.64
C GLN A 3 -10.35 -34.57 -7.92
N ILE A 4 -10.29 -33.25 -8.03
CA ILE A 4 -9.55 -32.40 -7.12
C ILE A 4 -10.51 -32.11 -5.95
N GLN A 5 -10.48 -32.97 -4.93
CA GLN A 5 -11.09 -32.70 -3.65
C GLN A 5 -10.00 -32.68 -2.57
N SER A 6 -9.51 -31.47 -2.28
CA SER A 6 -9.18 -31.00 -0.92
C SER A 6 -8.68 -29.55 -1.00
N PHE A 7 -9.61 -28.59 -1.02
CA PHE A 7 -9.34 -27.16 -0.81
C PHE A 7 -10.06 -26.67 0.46
N SER A 8 -9.80 -27.30 1.60
CA SER A 8 -10.37 -26.84 2.88
C SER A 8 -9.29 -26.63 3.93
N ARG A 9 -8.83 -25.36 4.06
CA ARG A 9 -8.71 -24.68 5.37
C ARG A 9 -8.24 -23.22 5.36
N ASN A 10 -7.76 -22.63 4.26
CA ASN A 10 -7.16 -21.27 4.29
C ASN A 10 -7.69 -20.29 3.21
N ASN A 11 -8.95 -20.41 2.78
CA ASN A 11 -9.52 -19.49 1.78
C ASN A 11 -10.01 -18.18 2.42
N CYS A 12 -9.79 -17.06 1.73
CA CYS A 12 -10.29 -15.74 2.08
C CYS A 12 -11.59 -15.49 1.30
N ALA A 13 -12.74 -15.59 1.96
CA ALA A 13 -14.03 -15.25 1.37
C ALA A 13 -14.24 -13.73 1.45
N LEU A 14 -14.20 -13.10 0.27
CA LEU A 14 -14.44 -11.68 0.07
C LEU A 14 -15.88 -11.45 -0.39
N LEU A 15 -16.65 -10.68 0.38
CA LEU A 15 -17.90 -10.09 -0.11
C LEU A 15 -17.59 -8.65 -0.57
N ALA A 16 -17.71 -8.41 -1.87
CA ALA A 16 -17.48 -7.11 -2.51
C ALA A 16 -18.81 -6.44 -2.84
N VAL A 17 -19.03 -5.23 -2.36
CA VAL A 17 -20.19 -4.39 -2.69
C VAL A 17 -19.74 -3.23 -3.55
N LEU A 18 -20.24 -3.17 -4.78
CA LEU A 18 -19.90 -2.15 -5.77
C LEU A 18 -21.12 -1.26 -6.02
N CYS A 19 -20.93 0.06 -5.87
CA CYS A 19 -22.00 1.05 -5.93
C CYS A 19 -21.86 1.97 -7.16
N GLY A 20 -22.99 2.40 -7.71
CA GLY A 20 -23.07 3.32 -8.86
C GLY A 20 -23.31 2.62 -10.20
N LYS A 21 -23.01 3.30 -11.31
CA LYS A 21 -23.25 2.83 -12.70
C LYS A 21 -22.34 1.67 -13.14
N TYR A 22 -21.92 0.82 -12.22
CA TYR A 22 -21.16 -0.39 -12.52
C TYR A 22 -22.00 -1.43 -13.32
N ALA A 23 -23.33 -1.38 -13.15
CA ALA A 23 -24.29 -2.32 -13.75
C ALA A 23 -24.64 -2.03 -15.22
N GLU A 24 -24.67 -0.76 -15.65
CA GLU A 24 -25.10 -0.39 -17.02
C GLU A 24 -24.14 -0.92 -18.10
N ASN A 25 -22.84 -1.01 -17.78
CA ASN A 25 -21.81 -1.47 -18.72
C ASN A 25 -21.72 -3.00 -18.90
N ARG A 26 -22.52 -3.79 -18.17
CA ARG A 26 -22.49 -5.28 -18.24
C ARG A 26 -23.73 -5.91 -18.87
N THR A 27 -24.74 -5.14 -19.25
CA THR A 27 -25.84 -5.63 -20.10
C THR A 27 -25.29 -5.91 -21.50
N PRO A 28 -25.35 -7.14 -22.05
CA PRO A 28 -25.11 -7.36 -23.47
C PRO A 28 -26.32 -6.84 -24.23
N ALA A 29 -26.41 -5.52 -24.37
CA ALA A 29 -27.39 -4.88 -25.22
C ALA A 29 -27.06 -5.26 -26.66
N ALA A 30 -28.09 -5.79 -27.32
CA ALA A 30 -28.07 -6.30 -28.68
C ALA A 30 -27.34 -5.36 -29.65
N ARG A 31 -26.70 -6.00 -30.63
CA ARG A 31 -26.22 -5.39 -31.88
C ARG A 31 -27.21 -4.34 -32.38
N SER A 32 -26.87 -3.07 -32.19
CA SER A 32 -27.40 -1.98 -32.99
C SER A 32 -26.19 -1.19 -33.49
N GLY A 33 -25.97 -1.28 -34.79
CA GLY A 33 -24.90 -0.58 -35.47
C GLY A 33 -25.19 0.91 -35.48
N LEU A 34 -24.33 1.66 -34.79
CA LEU A 34 -23.96 3.02 -35.11
C LEU A 34 -22.63 3.25 -34.40
N GLU A 35 -21.63 3.70 -35.16
CA GLU A 35 -20.27 3.95 -34.68
C GLU A 35 -20.27 4.98 -33.52
N ALA A 36 -20.43 4.48 -32.29
CA ALA A 36 -20.14 5.26 -31.11
C ALA A 36 -18.62 5.26 -30.91
N LYS A 37 -18.00 6.43 -31.12
CA LYS A 37 -16.60 6.76 -30.81
C LYS A 37 -16.10 5.93 -29.63
N ARG A 38 -15.09 5.07 -29.88
CA ARG A 38 -14.41 4.27 -28.85
C ARG A 38 -14.08 5.14 -27.63
N PRO A 39 -14.72 4.97 -26.45
CA PRO A 39 -14.07 5.42 -25.24
C PRO A 39 -13.10 4.31 -24.84
N ARG A 40 -11.84 4.69 -24.56
CA ARG A 40 -10.85 4.03 -23.68
C ARG A 40 -9.55 3.53 -24.34
N PRO A 41 -8.44 3.65 -23.58
CA PRO A 41 -8.23 2.79 -22.43
C PRO A 41 -8.52 3.52 -21.11
N ALA A 42 -9.51 3.06 -20.34
CA ALA A 42 -9.47 3.19 -18.90
C ALA A 42 -8.19 2.51 -18.50
N TYR A 43 -7.46 3.12 -17.56
CA TYR A 43 -6.42 2.40 -16.89
C TYR A 43 -6.98 1.03 -16.48
N PRO A 44 -6.37 -0.09 -16.90
CA PRO A 44 -6.98 -1.40 -16.74
C PRO A 44 -6.96 -1.73 -15.25
N PHE A 45 -8.03 -1.35 -14.55
CA PHE A 45 -8.24 -1.72 -13.18
C PHE A 45 -8.55 -3.22 -13.17
N PRO A 46 -7.69 -4.05 -12.57
CA PRO A 46 -7.91 -5.48 -12.58
C PRO A 46 -9.25 -5.81 -11.95
N GLU A 47 -10.06 -6.61 -12.63
CA GLU A 47 -11.36 -6.99 -12.11
C GLU A 47 -11.18 -7.82 -10.83
N LEU A 48 -12.02 -7.55 -9.84
CA LEU A 48 -12.12 -8.37 -8.64
C LEU A 48 -12.65 -9.75 -9.06
N SER A 49 -11.75 -10.72 -9.05
CA SER A 49 -12.03 -12.10 -9.45
C SER A 49 -11.40 -13.06 -8.45
N SER A 50 -12.04 -14.22 -8.31
CA SER A 50 -11.53 -15.30 -7.48
C SER A 50 -10.21 -15.82 -8.07
N ALA A 51 -9.17 -15.83 -7.26
CA ALA A 51 -7.84 -16.27 -7.67
C ALA A 51 -7.01 -16.69 -6.46
N GLY A 52 -6.23 -17.76 -6.62
CA GLY A 52 -5.41 -18.31 -5.54
C GLY A 52 -6.28 -18.64 -4.32
N ARG A 53 -6.05 -17.93 -3.22
CA ARG A 53 -6.80 -18.10 -1.97
C ARG A 53 -8.01 -17.18 -1.81
N LEU A 54 -8.17 -16.19 -2.68
CA LEU A 54 -9.28 -15.23 -2.59
C LEU A 54 -10.49 -15.78 -3.36
N GLU A 55 -11.62 -15.88 -2.67
CA GLU A 55 -12.92 -16.23 -3.25
C GLU A 55 -13.82 -15.00 -3.20
N VAL A 56 -14.17 -14.45 -4.36
CA VAL A 56 -14.88 -13.18 -4.48
C VAL A 56 -16.36 -13.41 -4.77
N HIS A 57 -17.22 -12.87 -3.92
CA HIS A 57 -18.65 -12.75 -4.12
C HIS A 57 -19.00 -11.27 -4.30
N THR A 58 -19.58 -10.90 -5.44
CA THR A 58 -19.82 -9.49 -5.78
C THR A 58 -21.30 -9.17 -5.80
N LEU A 59 -21.69 -8.10 -5.11
CA LEU A 59 -23.02 -7.49 -5.17
C LEU A 59 -22.92 -6.13 -5.88
N PHE A 60 -23.89 -5.85 -6.75
CA PHE A 60 -24.00 -4.58 -7.46
C PHE A 60 -25.25 -3.85 -7.00
N ASN A 61 -25.09 -2.65 -6.43
CA ASN A 61 -26.19 -1.85 -5.90
C ASN A 61 -27.22 -2.67 -5.08
N PRO A 62 -26.80 -3.48 -4.09
CA PRO A 62 -27.72 -4.34 -3.37
C PRO A 62 -28.67 -3.54 -2.50
N THR A 63 -29.88 -4.05 -2.23
CA THR A 63 -30.69 -3.55 -1.11
C THR A 63 -30.07 -3.99 0.23
N PRO A 64 -30.37 -3.32 1.35
CA PRO A 64 -29.93 -3.76 2.68
C PRO A 64 -30.27 -5.23 2.98
N GLU A 65 -31.44 -5.71 2.55
CA GLU A 65 -31.88 -7.09 2.73
C GLU A 65 -31.05 -8.08 1.91
N GLN A 66 -30.76 -7.73 0.65
CA GLN A 66 -29.88 -8.53 -0.22
C GLN A 66 -28.47 -8.62 0.35
N PHE A 67 -27.96 -7.51 0.89
CA PHE A 67 -26.66 -7.46 1.54
C PHE A 67 -26.62 -8.37 2.79
N LEU A 68 -27.63 -8.28 3.66
CA LEU A 68 -27.73 -9.10 4.86
C LEU A 68 -27.81 -10.60 4.54
N GLU A 69 -28.62 -10.96 3.54
CA GLU A 69 -28.74 -12.35 3.09
C GLU A 69 -27.42 -12.88 2.52
N ALA A 70 -26.74 -12.10 1.68
CA ALA A 70 -25.43 -12.46 1.17
C ALA A 70 -24.40 -12.61 2.29
N GLN A 71 -24.41 -11.74 3.30
CA GLN A 71 -23.52 -11.86 4.45
C GLN A 71 -23.79 -13.15 5.24
N ARG A 72 -25.06 -13.54 5.40
CA ARG A 72 -25.48 -14.77 6.08
C ARG A 72 -25.03 -16.03 5.34
N VAL A 73 -25.15 -16.03 4.01
CA VAL A 73 -24.79 -17.18 3.17
C VAL A 73 -23.27 -17.31 3.00
N VAL A 74 -22.59 -16.20 2.69
CA VAL A 74 -21.15 -16.21 2.38
C VAL A 74 -20.29 -16.27 3.64
N GLN A 75 -20.76 -15.72 4.77
CA GLN A 75 -19.98 -15.53 6.01
C GLN A 75 -18.56 -15.02 5.73
N PRO A 76 -18.43 -13.85 5.08
CA PRO A 76 -17.15 -13.38 4.58
C PRO A 76 -16.17 -13.09 5.72
N ASN A 77 -14.90 -13.43 5.52
CA ASN A 77 -13.83 -12.98 6.42
C ASN A 77 -13.28 -11.60 6.01
N PHE A 78 -13.53 -11.19 4.77
CA PHE A 78 -13.20 -9.87 4.26
C PHE A 78 -14.45 -9.26 3.59
N LEU A 79 -14.86 -8.09 4.08
CA LEU A 79 -15.88 -7.27 3.46
C LEU A 79 -15.24 -6.06 2.76
N TYR A 80 -15.50 -5.89 1.47
CA TYR A 80 -15.05 -4.74 0.68
C TYR A 80 -16.26 -3.95 0.20
N ILE A 81 -16.27 -2.65 0.45
CA ILE A 81 -17.38 -1.78 0.11
C ILE A 81 -16.84 -0.55 -0.61
N GLN A 82 -17.26 -0.39 -1.86
CA GLN A 82 -16.90 0.74 -2.71
C GLN A 82 -18.05 1.75 -2.74
N GLY A 83 -17.73 3.04 -2.59
CA GLY A 83 -18.70 4.12 -2.81
C GLY A 83 -19.13 4.24 -4.27
N GLN A 84 -20.04 5.17 -4.54
CA GLN A 84 -20.59 5.39 -5.87
C GLN A 84 -19.49 5.79 -6.86
N GLN A 85 -19.34 5.04 -7.95
CA GLN A 85 -18.47 5.48 -9.04
C GLN A 85 -19.14 6.63 -9.81
N LEU A 86 -18.49 7.81 -9.81
CA LEU A 86 -18.99 9.03 -10.47
C LEU A 86 -18.78 8.97 -11.99
N GLU A 87 -19.53 9.77 -12.77
CA GLU A 87 -19.55 9.72 -14.24
C GLU A 87 -18.19 9.95 -14.91
N ASP A 88 -17.35 10.79 -14.32
CA ASP A 88 -15.99 11.03 -14.79
C ASP A 88 -15.03 9.86 -14.52
N GLU A 89 -15.43 8.88 -13.69
CA GLU A 89 -14.64 7.78 -13.12
C GLU A 89 -13.32 8.20 -12.45
N LYS A 90 -13.08 9.50 -12.28
CA LYS A 90 -11.86 10.05 -11.68
C LYS A 90 -11.85 9.90 -10.18
N GLU A 91 -13.01 9.90 -9.54
CA GLU A 91 -13.18 9.88 -8.10
C GLU A 91 -14.31 8.93 -7.68
N ILE A 92 -14.26 8.51 -6.43
CA ILE A 92 -15.27 7.67 -5.78
C ILE A 92 -16.08 8.53 -4.83
N GLY A 93 -17.40 8.46 -4.98
CA GLY A 93 -18.40 9.20 -4.22
C GLY A 93 -18.82 8.50 -2.92
N SER A 94 -19.89 9.03 -2.32
CA SER A 94 -20.47 8.53 -1.06
C SER A 94 -21.06 7.13 -1.20
N LEU A 95 -21.50 6.56 -0.08
CA LEU A 95 -22.04 5.21 -0.04
C LEU A 95 -23.55 5.21 -0.33
N VAL A 96 -23.91 4.79 -1.54
CA VAL A 96 -25.31 4.77 -2.01
C VAL A 96 -25.63 3.38 -2.56
N TRP A 97 -26.71 2.79 -2.05
CA TRP A 97 -27.18 1.45 -2.40
C TRP A 97 -28.54 1.53 -3.08
N GLY A 98 -28.57 1.37 -4.41
CA GLY A 98 -29.76 1.70 -5.20
C GLY A 98 -30.09 3.18 -5.06
N ASP A 99 -31.29 3.49 -4.56
CA ASP A 99 -31.73 4.87 -4.26
C ASP A 99 -31.55 5.25 -2.77
N ALA A 100 -31.04 4.34 -1.93
CA ALA A 100 -30.86 4.58 -0.50
C ALA A 100 -29.46 5.10 -0.18
N ASP A 101 -29.37 6.26 0.47
CA ASP A 101 -28.12 6.72 1.09
C ASP A 101 -27.88 5.97 2.40
N VAL A 102 -26.80 5.20 2.44
CA VAL A 102 -26.38 4.41 3.60
C VAL A 102 -25.10 4.97 4.22
N SER A 103 -24.79 6.24 3.95
CA SER A 103 -23.59 6.91 4.47
C SER A 103 -23.66 7.25 5.97
N ASP A 104 -24.82 7.10 6.62
CA ASP A 104 -24.94 7.29 8.07
C ASP A 104 -24.14 6.20 8.84
N PRO A 105 -23.16 6.57 9.69
CA PRO A 105 -22.32 5.61 10.37
C PRO A 105 -23.05 4.61 11.27
N GLN A 106 -24.12 5.04 11.96
CA GLN A 106 -24.83 4.18 12.91
C GLN A 106 -25.73 3.19 12.19
N ALA A 107 -26.50 3.67 11.21
CA ALA A 107 -27.31 2.83 10.34
C ALA A 107 -26.43 1.79 9.62
N PHE A 108 -25.33 2.23 9.00
CA PHE A 108 -24.42 1.35 8.29
C PHE A 108 -23.76 0.30 9.20
N SER A 109 -23.29 0.70 10.39
CA SER A 109 -22.70 -0.26 11.34
C SER A 109 -23.68 -1.35 11.78
N THR A 110 -24.99 -1.08 11.74
CA THR A 110 -26.04 -2.02 12.11
C THR A 110 -26.33 -3.03 10.99
N LEU A 111 -26.01 -2.70 9.74
CA LEU A 111 -26.10 -3.62 8.62
C LEU A 111 -25.02 -4.72 8.67
N ILE A 112 -23.87 -4.42 9.27
CA ILE A 112 -22.82 -5.42 9.45
C ILE A 112 -23.19 -6.28 10.66
N SER A 113 -23.66 -7.49 10.39
CA SER A 113 -24.16 -8.43 11.40
C SER A 113 -23.11 -9.49 11.78
N PRO A 114 -23.23 -10.18 12.93
CA PRO A 114 -22.45 -11.38 13.21
C PRO A 114 -22.77 -12.55 12.23
N PRO A 115 -21.81 -13.45 11.93
CA PRO A 115 -20.40 -13.42 12.36
C PRO A 115 -19.65 -12.26 11.70
N PHE A 116 -18.90 -11.51 12.51
CA PHE A 116 -18.21 -10.32 12.00
C PHE A 116 -17.01 -10.69 11.13
N PRO A 117 -16.79 -9.98 10.01
CA PRO A 117 -15.59 -10.15 9.20
C PRO A 117 -14.36 -9.74 10.00
N THR A 118 -13.21 -10.35 9.67
CA THR A 118 -11.92 -9.95 10.26
C THR A 118 -11.45 -8.60 9.69
N ILE A 119 -11.79 -8.33 8.42
CA ILE A 119 -11.35 -7.16 7.67
C ILE A 119 -12.56 -6.49 7.03
N VAL A 120 -12.69 -5.18 7.21
CA VAL A 120 -13.58 -4.33 6.40
C VAL A 120 -12.74 -3.29 5.68
N TYR A 121 -12.88 -3.19 4.36
CA TYR A 121 -12.27 -2.11 3.57
C TYR A 121 -13.35 -1.21 3.00
N LEU A 122 -13.37 0.04 3.49
CA LEU A 122 -14.26 1.11 3.07
C LEU A 122 -13.55 2.00 2.05
N GLU A 123 -13.82 1.77 0.77
CA GLU A 123 -13.36 2.59 -0.35
C GLU A 123 -14.36 3.71 -0.61
N VAL A 124 -14.52 4.59 0.39
CA VAL A 124 -15.42 5.76 0.40
C VAL A 124 -14.68 7.00 0.90
N PRO A 125 -14.95 8.21 0.38
CA PRO A 125 -14.28 9.43 0.80
C PRO A 125 -14.67 9.79 2.24
N ILE A 126 -13.72 10.33 3.01
CA ILE A 126 -13.96 10.79 4.39
C ILE A 126 -14.59 9.69 5.28
N GLY A 127 -14.14 8.44 5.10
CA GLY A 127 -14.72 7.26 5.73
C GLY A 127 -14.39 7.08 7.21
N GLU A 128 -13.82 8.07 7.91
CA GLU A 128 -13.34 7.93 9.29
C GLU A 128 -14.47 7.62 10.28
N LYS A 129 -15.59 8.35 10.18
CA LYS A 129 -16.74 8.12 11.08
C LYS A 129 -17.38 6.75 10.84
N LEU A 130 -17.51 6.35 9.58
CA LEU A 130 -17.96 5.00 9.20
C LEU A 130 -17.02 3.94 9.79
N ALA A 131 -15.71 4.12 9.61
CA ALA A 131 -14.72 3.18 10.10
C ALA A 131 -14.75 3.01 11.62
N GLN A 132 -14.93 4.11 12.37
CA GLN A 132 -15.07 4.08 13.83
C GLN A 132 -16.34 3.34 14.27
N ALA A 133 -17.48 3.58 13.60
CA ALA A 133 -18.75 2.91 13.91
C ALA A 133 -18.71 1.41 13.57
N VAL A 134 -18.03 1.02 12.49
CA VAL A 134 -17.79 -0.39 12.14
C VAL A 134 -16.86 -1.05 13.16
N HIS A 135 -15.76 -0.39 13.51
CA HIS A 135 -14.79 -0.94 14.48
C HIS A 135 -15.40 -1.11 15.88
N SER A 136 -16.30 -0.21 16.32
CA SER A 136 -16.94 -0.32 17.63
C SER A 136 -17.84 -1.55 17.77
N LYS A 137 -18.25 -2.19 16.66
CA LYS A 137 -18.96 -3.48 16.66
C LYS A 137 -18.06 -4.68 16.99
N GLY A 138 -16.74 -4.48 17.10
CA GLY A 138 -15.77 -5.53 17.39
C GLY A 138 -15.03 -6.07 16.16
N ILE A 139 -15.16 -5.38 15.02
CA ILE A 139 -14.43 -5.73 13.79
C ILE A 139 -12.95 -5.36 13.97
N PRO A 140 -12.02 -6.33 13.87
CA PRO A 140 -10.62 -6.10 14.23
C PRO A 140 -9.91 -5.08 13.35
N TYR A 141 -10.13 -5.14 12.04
CA TYR A 141 -9.42 -4.29 11.07
C TYR A 141 -10.39 -3.57 10.16
N VAL A 142 -10.34 -2.23 10.20
CA VAL A 142 -11.14 -1.38 9.29
C VAL A 142 -10.22 -0.46 8.51
N ILE A 143 -10.09 -0.72 7.21
CA ILE A 143 -9.31 0.09 6.26
C ILE A 143 -10.22 1.17 5.69
N TYR A 144 -9.78 2.42 5.65
CA TYR A 144 -10.59 3.54 5.19
C TYR A 144 -9.75 4.70 4.63
N TRP A 145 -10.37 5.52 3.78
CA TRP A 145 -9.80 6.77 3.31
C TRP A 145 -10.22 7.94 4.21
N ARG A 146 -9.26 8.77 4.62
CA ARG A 146 -9.50 9.94 5.49
C ARG A 146 -10.08 11.14 4.76
N ASN A 147 -9.83 11.24 3.46
CA ASN A 147 -10.17 12.38 2.62
C ASN A 147 -10.76 11.87 1.30
N SER A 148 -11.03 12.78 0.36
CA SER A 148 -11.25 12.41 -1.04
C SER A 148 -10.01 11.77 -1.65
N PHE A 149 -10.24 10.93 -2.67
CA PHE A 149 -9.17 10.24 -3.38
C PHE A 149 -9.58 9.95 -4.83
N SER A 150 -8.59 9.77 -5.69
CA SER A 150 -8.83 9.37 -7.08
C SER A 150 -9.09 7.87 -7.21
N SER A 151 -9.90 7.46 -8.19
CA SER A 151 -10.13 6.06 -8.55
C SER A 151 -8.81 5.34 -8.91
N TYR A 152 -7.85 6.08 -9.47
CA TYR A 152 -6.50 5.58 -9.71
C TYR A 152 -5.78 5.19 -8.42
N ALA A 153 -5.77 6.08 -7.42
CA ALA A 153 -5.19 5.82 -6.11
C ALA A 153 -5.88 4.65 -5.40
N ALA A 154 -7.22 4.64 -5.46
CA ALA A 154 -8.05 3.59 -4.89
C ALA A 154 -7.72 2.22 -5.48
N SER A 155 -7.72 2.13 -6.80
CA SER A 155 -7.46 0.88 -7.51
C SER A 155 -6.03 0.37 -7.30
N HIS A 156 -5.03 1.25 -7.28
CA HIS A 156 -3.65 0.85 -7.00
C HIS A 156 -3.50 0.21 -5.62
N PHE A 157 -4.07 0.84 -4.60
CA PHE A 157 -4.05 0.30 -3.26
C PHE A 157 -4.81 -1.02 -3.19
N ARG A 158 -6.05 -1.06 -3.72
CA ARG A 158 -6.89 -2.25 -3.75
C ARG A 158 -6.20 -3.42 -4.44
N HIS A 159 -5.61 -3.20 -5.61
CA HIS A 159 -4.92 -4.25 -6.36
C HIS A 159 -3.71 -4.79 -5.60
N ALA A 160 -2.91 -3.92 -4.99
CA ALA A 160 -1.78 -4.34 -4.17
C ALA A 160 -2.25 -5.15 -2.95
N LEU A 161 -3.32 -4.72 -2.27
CA LEU A 161 -3.90 -5.43 -1.13
C LEU A 161 -4.41 -6.82 -1.53
N MET A 162 -5.23 -6.89 -2.59
CA MET A 162 -5.79 -8.15 -3.08
C MET A 162 -4.70 -9.11 -3.55
N SER A 163 -3.64 -8.63 -4.20
CA SER A 163 -2.53 -9.48 -4.65
C SER A 163 -1.83 -10.19 -3.48
N VAL A 164 -1.67 -9.52 -2.33
CA VAL A 164 -1.07 -10.14 -1.13
C VAL A 164 -2.00 -11.21 -0.55
N ILE A 165 -3.29 -10.90 -0.44
CA ILE A 165 -4.29 -11.79 0.13
C ILE A 165 -4.47 -13.04 -0.74
N GLN A 166 -4.49 -12.86 -2.07
CA GLN A 166 -4.56 -13.94 -3.05
C GLN A 166 -3.38 -14.90 -2.96
N SER A 167 -2.17 -14.39 -2.71
CA SER A 167 -0.92 -15.15 -2.81
C SER A 167 -0.36 -15.68 -1.48
N SER A 168 -0.73 -15.10 -0.32
CA SER A 168 -0.02 -15.38 0.94
C SER A 168 -0.91 -15.33 2.19
N VAL A 169 -0.68 -16.24 3.14
CA VAL A 169 -1.36 -16.25 4.45
C VAL A 169 -0.67 -15.21 5.34
N SER A 170 -0.80 -13.95 4.96
CA SER A 170 -0.21 -12.82 5.69
C SER A 170 -1.20 -12.26 6.70
N HIS A 171 -0.68 -11.73 7.80
CA HIS A 171 -1.49 -10.98 8.74
C HIS A 171 -2.05 -9.72 8.06
N THR A 172 -3.29 -9.32 8.39
CA THR A 172 -3.96 -8.16 7.76
C THR A 172 -3.12 -6.91 7.80
N TRP A 173 -2.42 -6.69 8.92
CA TRP A 173 -1.52 -5.54 9.07
C TRP A 173 -0.39 -5.54 8.05
N ASP A 174 0.22 -6.69 7.77
CA ASP A 174 1.34 -6.79 6.83
C ASP A 174 0.84 -6.57 5.39
N ALA A 175 -0.32 -7.14 5.05
CA ALA A 175 -0.97 -6.92 3.77
C ALA A 175 -1.32 -5.43 3.55
N PHE A 176 -1.88 -4.78 4.57
CA PHE A 176 -2.15 -3.33 4.55
C PHE A 176 -0.86 -2.54 4.37
N GLN A 177 0.19 -2.86 5.12
CA GLN A 177 1.44 -2.09 5.08
C GLN A 177 2.15 -2.22 3.73
N LEU A 178 2.10 -3.40 3.09
CA LEU A 178 2.61 -3.57 1.73
C LEU A 178 1.79 -2.76 0.72
N ALA A 179 0.46 -2.87 0.77
CA ALA A 179 -0.44 -2.13 -0.11
C ALA A 179 -0.28 -0.61 0.06
N HIS A 180 -0.15 -0.16 1.30
CA HIS A 180 0.10 1.24 1.65
C HIS A 180 1.46 1.71 1.14
N ALA A 181 2.52 0.90 1.26
CA ALA A 181 3.82 1.23 0.70
C ALA A 181 3.80 1.35 -0.83
N SER A 182 3.13 0.42 -1.51
CA SER A 182 2.91 0.47 -2.97
C SER A 182 2.16 1.76 -3.37
N PHE A 183 1.03 2.03 -2.72
CA PHE A 183 0.25 3.24 -2.92
C PHE A 183 1.08 4.51 -2.70
N ARG A 184 1.87 4.59 -1.62
CA ARG A 184 2.73 5.75 -1.35
C ARG A 184 3.78 5.96 -2.44
N LEU A 185 4.34 4.87 -2.97
CA LEU A 185 5.37 4.93 -4.01
C LEU A 185 4.81 5.43 -5.35
N TYR A 186 3.64 4.91 -5.77
CA TYR A 186 3.08 5.15 -7.10
C TYR A 186 2.04 6.27 -7.18
N CYS A 187 1.40 6.64 -6.07
CA CYS A 187 0.27 7.57 -6.08
C CYS A 187 0.48 8.85 -5.26
N ILE A 188 1.50 8.92 -4.39
CA ILE A 188 1.75 10.13 -3.55
C ILE A 188 2.94 10.97 -4.06
N ARG A 189 3.72 10.48 -5.03
CA ARG A 189 4.76 11.31 -5.67
C ARG A 189 4.13 12.35 -6.60
N GLY A 190 3.84 13.54 -6.07
CA GLY A 190 3.46 14.73 -6.84
C GLY A 190 2.03 15.24 -6.62
N SER A 191 1.12 14.45 -6.06
CA SER A 191 -0.23 14.91 -5.69
C SER A 191 -0.20 15.55 -4.29
N LYS A 192 -0.83 16.73 -4.14
CA LYS A 192 -1.13 17.35 -2.83
C LYS A 192 -1.74 16.31 -1.87
N LEU A 193 -1.59 16.53 -0.56
CA LEU A 193 -1.96 15.67 0.60
C LEU A 193 -3.39 15.04 0.64
N GLN A 194 -4.17 15.08 -0.44
CA GLN A 194 -5.55 14.62 -0.51
C GLN A 194 -5.66 13.10 -0.31
N ASN A 195 -4.87 12.25 -0.98
CA ASN A 195 -5.04 10.80 -0.89
C ASN A 195 -4.44 10.17 0.40
N ARG A 196 -5.20 10.12 1.50
CA ARG A 196 -4.76 9.48 2.77
C ARG A 196 -5.57 8.24 3.11
N ILE A 197 -4.95 7.07 3.04
CA ILE A 197 -5.52 5.80 3.51
C ILE A 197 -5.01 5.40 4.89
N SER A 198 -5.83 4.67 5.64
CA SER A 198 -5.64 4.39 7.06
C SER A 198 -6.23 3.04 7.42
N ILE A 199 -5.83 2.50 8.57
CA ILE A 199 -6.39 1.28 9.14
C ILE A 199 -6.61 1.47 10.64
N VAL A 200 -7.78 1.10 11.13
CA VAL A 200 -8.05 0.91 12.57
C VAL A 200 -7.65 -0.51 12.93
N LYS A 201 -6.98 -0.69 14.07
CA LYS A 201 -6.50 -1.98 14.57
C LYS A 201 -6.95 -2.19 16.02
N PRO A 202 -6.97 -3.44 16.52
CA PRO A 202 -7.26 -3.70 17.91
C PRO A 202 -6.20 -3.03 18.80
N SER A 203 -6.63 -2.37 19.87
CA SER A 203 -5.74 -1.94 20.94
C SER A 203 -5.35 -3.17 21.75
N LEU A 204 -4.10 -3.61 21.66
CA LEU A 204 -3.55 -4.56 22.64
C LEU A 204 -3.53 -3.87 24.01
N PRO A 205 -3.96 -4.55 25.10
CA PRO A 205 -3.75 -4.02 26.44
C PRO A 205 -2.24 -3.80 26.66
N ALA A 206 -1.87 -2.62 27.13
CA ALA A 206 -0.49 -2.29 27.45
C ALA A 206 0.04 -3.29 28.49
N ALA A 207 1.13 -3.99 28.17
CA ALA A 207 1.81 -4.85 29.12
C ALA A 207 2.27 -4.01 30.33
N PRO A 208 2.12 -4.48 31.57
CA PRO A 208 2.50 -3.72 32.75
C PRO A 208 4.01 -3.50 32.76
N THR A 209 4.42 -2.24 32.96
CA THR A 209 5.82 -1.85 33.10
C THR A 209 6.36 -2.37 34.42
N VAL A 210 7.27 -3.35 34.34
CA VAL A 210 8.07 -3.80 35.49
C VAL A 210 9.04 -2.69 35.86
N LYS A 211 8.80 -2.01 36.99
CA LYS A 211 9.71 -1.03 37.58
C LYS A 211 10.91 -1.78 38.18
N HIS A 212 12.09 -1.59 37.60
CA HIS A 212 13.34 -1.87 38.31
C HIS A 212 13.78 -0.61 39.07
N ASN A 213 13.78 -0.73 40.39
CA ASN A 213 14.38 0.24 41.31
C ASN A 213 15.91 0.19 41.21
N SER A 214 16.55 1.33 41.02
CA SER A 214 17.95 1.55 41.41
C SER A 214 18.16 2.98 41.94
N VAL A 215 18.31 3.02 43.25
CA VAL A 215 18.87 4.01 44.19
C VAL A 215 19.60 5.25 43.62
N SER A 216 19.06 6.41 44.02
CA SER A 216 19.63 7.67 44.54
C SER A 216 20.97 8.26 44.06
N SER A 217 20.93 9.52 43.60
CA SER A 217 21.75 10.63 44.14
C SER A 217 21.13 12.01 43.83
N ALA A 218 20.84 12.79 44.88
CA ALA A 218 20.65 14.26 44.82
C ALA A 218 22.03 14.94 44.66
N THR A 219 22.28 16.22 44.34
CA THR A 219 21.60 17.54 44.52
C THR A 219 22.35 18.52 43.56
N THR A 220 21.83 19.60 42.96
CA THR A 220 21.90 21.01 43.48
C THR A 220 21.53 22.04 42.37
N THR A 221 20.64 22.97 42.73
CA THR A 221 20.26 24.34 42.27
C THR A 221 20.66 24.99 40.91
N HIS A 222 19.61 25.54 40.27
CA HIS A 222 19.44 26.85 39.60
C HIS A 222 20.45 27.41 38.59
N ARG A 223 20.00 27.58 37.33
CA ARG A 223 20.15 28.87 36.61
C ARG A 223 19.05 29.05 35.55
N LYS A 224 18.36 30.19 35.62
CA LYS A 224 17.29 30.65 34.73
C LYS A 224 17.91 31.40 33.55
N SER A 225 17.57 31.02 32.31
CA SER A 225 17.84 31.82 31.12
C SER A 225 16.64 31.76 30.17
N THR A 226 16.07 32.93 29.93
CA THR A 226 14.98 33.23 29.01
C THR A 226 15.53 33.38 27.58
N SER A 227 14.91 32.76 26.57
CA SER A 227 14.63 33.32 25.23
C SER A 227 14.40 32.25 24.15
N GLY A 228 13.36 32.45 23.33
CA GLY A 228 13.28 32.02 21.93
C GLY A 228 12.41 30.78 21.60
N PRO A 229 11.37 30.90 20.75
CA PRO A 229 10.67 29.75 20.21
C PRO A 229 11.55 29.10 19.13
N SER A 230 12.17 27.97 19.45
CA SER A 230 12.84 27.14 18.46
C SER A 230 11.78 26.34 17.69
N HIS A 231 11.38 26.85 16.52
CA HIS A 231 10.76 26.05 15.48
C HIS A 231 11.76 24.99 15.03
N THR A 232 11.69 23.81 15.63
CA THR A 232 12.25 22.59 15.05
C THR A 232 11.20 22.00 14.13
N PRO A 233 11.45 21.85 12.82
CA PRO A 233 10.61 20.97 12.02
C PRO A 233 10.87 19.56 12.55
N SER A 234 9.89 19.00 13.26
CA SER A 234 9.86 17.59 13.60
C SER A 234 9.77 16.81 12.29
N VAL A 235 10.93 16.49 11.72
CA VAL A 235 11.04 15.47 10.69
C VAL A 235 10.63 14.18 11.38
N ILE A 236 9.36 13.81 11.23
CA ILE A 236 8.81 12.53 11.65
C ILE A 236 9.68 11.47 10.99
N GLN A 237 10.54 10.84 11.78
CA GLN A 237 11.37 9.73 11.38
C GLN A 237 10.43 8.59 11.01
N LEU A 238 10.11 8.50 9.71
CA LEU A 238 9.43 7.36 9.12
C LEU A 238 10.33 6.16 9.34
N ASN A 239 10.09 5.38 10.40
CA ASN A 239 10.69 4.07 10.55
C ASN A 239 10.27 3.24 9.34
N PRO A 240 11.19 2.87 8.41
CA PRO A 240 10.85 1.87 7.42
C PRO A 240 10.56 0.58 8.18
N LEU A 241 9.46 -0.08 7.80
CA LEU A 241 9.11 -1.41 8.30
C LEU A 241 10.37 -2.29 8.33
N PRO A 242 10.59 -3.10 9.37
CA PRO A 242 11.69 -4.05 9.38
C PRO A 242 11.44 -5.10 8.31
N MET A 243 11.87 -4.81 7.08
CA MET A 243 12.06 -5.84 6.07
C MET A 243 13.00 -6.86 6.71
N LYS A 244 12.63 -8.15 6.68
CA LYS A 244 13.54 -9.22 7.06
C LYS A 244 14.84 -8.98 6.30
N LYS A 245 15.93 -8.76 7.05
CA LYS A 245 17.25 -8.47 6.48
C LYS A 245 17.55 -9.56 5.46
N HIS A 246 18.12 -9.16 4.32
CA HIS A 246 18.64 -10.13 3.36
C HIS A 246 19.66 -11.00 4.12
N GLY A 247 19.39 -12.30 4.20
CA GLY A 247 20.24 -13.26 4.91
C GLY A 247 21.49 -13.59 4.09
N CYS A 248 22.22 -12.55 3.73
CA CYS A 248 23.51 -12.64 3.04
C CYS A 248 24.63 -12.47 4.05
N ASP A 249 25.77 -13.10 3.76
CA ASP A 249 27.00 -12.93 4.53
C ASP A 249 27.88 -11.80 3.96
N ARG A 250 27.26 -10.85 3.24
CA ARG A 250 27.98 -9.73 2.66
C ARG A 250 28.58 -8.86 3.76
N LEU A 251 29.85 -8.54 3.61
CA LEU A 251 30.56 -7.63 4.50
C LEU A 251 29.90 -6.24 4.57
N PRO A 252 30.16 -5.47 5.65
CA PRO A 252 29.72 -4.08 5.75
C PRO A 252 30.16 -3.25 4.54
N ILE A 253 29.33 -2.30 4.10
CA ILE A 253 29.58 -1.50 2.87
C ILE A 253 30.91 -0.72 2.89
N GLN A 254 31.46 -0.49 4.08
CA GLN A 254 32.75 0.17 4.27
C GLN A 254 33.94 -0.68 3.82
N VAL A 255 33.83 -2.01 3.91
CA VAL A 255 34.91 -2.97 3.59
C VAL A 255 34.52 -3.97 2.48
N CYS A 256 33.27 -3.95 2.03
CA CYS A 256 32.77 -4.78 0.94
C CYS A 256 33.36 -4.34 -0.41
N SER A 257 33.83 -5.31 -1.19
CA SER A 257 34.26 -5.07 -2.57
C SER A 257 33.05 -4.69 -3.46
N GLU A 258 33.34 -4.02 -4.59
CA GLU A 258 32.30 -3.71 -5.58
C GLU A 258 31.69 -4.98 -6.18
N GLU A 259 32.53 -5.96 -6.51
CA GLU A 259 32.10 -7.23 -7.11
C GLU A 259 31.16 -8.02 -6.18
N ASP A 260 31.53 -8.17 -4.90
CA ASP A 260 30.71 -8.89 -3.93
C ASP A 260 29.38 -8.16 -3.67
N PHE A 261 29.42 -6.82 -3.64
CA PHE A 261 28.21 -6.01 -3.53
C PHE A 261 27.27 -6.23 -4.70
N LEU A 262 27.78 -6.21 -5.94
CA LEU A 262 26.94 -6.36 -7.13
C LEU A 262 26.38 -7.79 -7.24
N LYS A 263 27.15 -8.83 -6.90
CA LYS A 263 26.67 -10.21 -6.82
C LYS A 263 25.52 -10.36 -5.81
N ASP A 264 25.69 -9.78 -4.62
CA ASP A 264 24.66 -9.75 -3.57
C ASP A 264 23.40 -9.01 -4.04
N VAL A 265 23.55 -7.87 -4.71
CA VAL A 265 22.40 -7.13 -5.27
C VAL A 265 21.68 -7.94 -6.34
N MET A 266 22.38 -8.63 -7.24
CA MET A 266 21.76 -9.51 -8.24
C MET A 266 20.97 -10.64 -7.57
N GLN A 267 21.55 -11.30 -6.56
CA GLN A 267 20.88 -12.36 -5.80
C GLN A 267 19.65 -11.82 -5.07
N PHE A 268 19.77 -10.64 -4.45
CA PHE A 268 18.66 -9.95 -3.79
C PHE A 268 17.52 -9.65 -4.77
N LEU A 269 17.82 -9.17 -5.97
CA LEU A 269 16.82 -8.87 -7.01
C LEU A 269 16.11 -10.13 -7.51
N ILE A 270 16.86 -11.21 -7.75
CA ILE A 270 16.31 -12.52 -8.18
C ILE A 270 15.37 -13.07 -7.10
N GLN A 271 15.80 -13.09 -5.83
CA GLN A 271 14.98 -13.57 -4.71
C GLN A 271 13.68 -12.77 -4.51
N ARG A 272 13.66 -11.51 -4.96
CA ARG A 272 12.47 -10.64 -4.91
C ARG A 272 11.62 -10.70 -6.20
N GLY A 273 11.98 -11.56 -7.16
CA GLY A 273 11.25 -11.74 -8.41
C GLY A 273 11.54 -10.66 -9.47
N HIS A 274 12.58 -9.84 -9.28
CA HIS A 274 12.98 -8.79 -10.21
C HIS A 274 13.99 -9.29 -11.25
N ASN A 275 13.74 -10.47 -11.82
CA ASN A 275 14.64 -11.13 -12.78
C ASN A 275 14.92 -10.26 -14.03
N ARG A 276 13.97 -9.39 -14.43
CA ARG A 276 14.12 -8.48 -15.57
C ARG A 276 15.23 -7.43 -15.39
N LEU A 277 15.66 -7.18 -14.16
CA LEU A 277 16.74 -6.22 -13.85
C LEU A 277 18.12 -6.88 -13.85
N VAL A 278 18.20 -8.21 -13.96
CA VAL A 278 19.45 -8.97 -13.96
C VAL A 278 19.67 -9.56 -15.36
N PRO A 279 20.62 -9.03 -16.15
CA PRO A 279 20.90 -9.52 -17.50
C PRO A 279 21.47 -10.94 -17.52
N HIS A 280 21.32 -11.61 -18.67
CA HIS A 280 21.80 -12.98 -18.85
C HIS A 280 23.33 -13.10 -18.83
N GLY A 281 24.07 -12.05 -19.23
CA GLY A 281 25.53 -12.02 -19.13
C GLY A 281 26.09 -11.79 -17.72
N GLY A 282 25.23 -11.85 -16.70
CA GLY A 282 25.63 -11.80 -15.29
C GLY A 282 26.31 -10.48 -14.91
N LEU A 283 27.34 -10.55 -14.07
CA LEU A 283 28.00 -9.37 -13.51
C LEU A 283 28.61 -8.44 -14.58
N ALA A 284 29.12 -9.00 -15.68
CA ALA A 284 29.74 -8.23 -16.76
C ALA A 284 28.74 -7.28 -17.44
N GLU A 285 27.46 -7.65 -17.45
CA GLU A 285 26.35 -6.91 -18.03
C GLU A 285 25.48 -6.20 -17.00
N PHE A 286 25.72 -6.39 -15.71
CA PHE A 286 24.90 -5.81 -14.65
C PHE A 286 25.50 -4.49 -14.13
N PRO A 287 24.68 -3.42 -13.95
CA PRO A 287 23.30 -3.28 -14.41
C PRO A 287 23.22 -2.96 -15.90
N ASP A 288 22.10 -3.33 -16.54
CA ASP A 288 21.75 -2.86 -17.88
C ASP A 288 21.11 -1.47 -17.80
N ALA A 289 21.93 -0.50 -17.38
CA ALA A 289 21.55 0.89 -17.28
C ALA A 289 22.76 1.76 -17.63
N ILE A 290 22.55 2.75 -18.49
CA ILE A 290 23.59 3.69 -18.93
C ILE A 290 23.30 5.07 -18.33
N LEU A 291 24.31 5.65 -17.69
CA LEU A 291 24.31 7.03 -17.21
C LEU A 291 25.57 7.72 -17.72
N ASN A 292 25.37 8.83 -18.44
CA ASN A 292 26.46 9.63 -19.00
C ASN A 292 27.42 8.81 -19.89
N ALA A 293 26.84 8.05 -20.84
CA ALA A 293 27.54 7.14 -21.76
C ALA A 293 28.39 6.04 -21.11
N LYS A 294 28.23 5.82 -19.80
CA LYS A 294 28.91 4.74 -19.05
C LYS A 294 27.88 3.88 -18.34
N ARG A 295 28.21 2.61 -18.08
CA ARG A 295 27.40 1.73 -17.23
C ARG A 295 27.18 2.39 -15.86
N LEU A 296 25.95 2.31 -15.34
CA LEU A 296 25.57 2.95 -14.08
C LEU A 296 26.39 2.39 -12.91
N ASP A 297 27.03 3.29 -12.17
CA ASP A 297 27.84 2.95 -11.00
C ASP A 297 26.98 2.75 -9.75
N LEU A 298 26.32 1.59 -9.66
CA LEU A 298 25.44 1.24 -8.54
C LEU A 298 26.17 1.19 -7.18
N TYR A 299 27.43 0.79 -7.16
CA TYR A 299 28.18 0.65 -5.92
C TYR A 299 28.41 2.00 -5.25
N ASN A 300 28.96 2.99 -5.97
CA ASN A 300 29.16 4.33 -5.41
C ASN A 300 27.83 5.05 -5.15
N LEU A 301 26.83 4.86 -6.01
CA LEU A 301 25.48 5.37 -5.75
C LEU A 301 24.94 4.87 -4.41
N TYR A 302 24.98 3.55 -4.17
CA TYR A 302 24.49 2.96 -2.94
C TYR A 302 25.28 3.47 -1.73
N LYS A 303 26.61 3.42 -1.80
CA LYS A 303 27.52 3.81 -0.71
C LYS A 303 27.30 5.26 -0.26
N GLU A 304 27.19 6.20 -1.19
CA GLU A 304 26.97 7.61 -0.87
C GLU A 304 25.57 7.89 -0.32
N VAL A 305 24.55 7.16 -0.80
CA VAL A 305 23.18 7.34 -0.30
C VAL A 305 23.04 6.78 1.11
N VAL A 306 23.53 5.57 1.39
CA VAL A 306 23.38 4.95 2.72
C VAL A 306 24.20 5.65 3.80
N SER A 307 25.37 6.19 3.47
CA SER A 307 26.18 6.97 4.42
C SER A 307 25.51 8.26 4.87
N ARG A 308 24.53 8.76 4.10
CA ARG A 308 23.76 9.98 4.38
C ARG A 308 22.39 9.71 4.98
N GLY A 309 22.17 8.50 5.49
CA GLY A 309 20.88 8.10 6.04
C GLY A 309 19.94 7.49 5.00
N GLY A 310 20.42 7.09 3.83
CA GLY A 310 19.63 6.29 2.89
C GLY A 310 18.58 7.08 2.10
N PHE A 311 17.87 6.34 1.24
CA PHE A 311 16.98 6.93 0.23
C PHE A 311 15.84 7.79 0.80
N TYR A 312 15.38 7.51 2.02
CA TYR A 312 14.26 8.22 2.64
C TYR A 312 14.55 9.70 2.94
N VAL A 313 15.82 10.09 2.99
CA VAL A 313 16.24 11.49 3.14
C VAL A 313 15.85 12.33 1.91
N GLY A 314 15.66 11.70 0.75
CA GLY A 314 15.09 12.34 -0.45
C GLY A 314 15.87 13.59 -0.87
N ASN A 315 15.19 14.74 -0.89
CA ASN A 315 15.78 16.03 -1.29
C ASN A 315 16.78 16.59 -0.26
N GLY A 316 16.88 16.00 0.94
CA GLY A 316 17.94 16.32 1.90
C GLY A 316 19.33 15.83 1.46
N ILE A 317 19.41 14.95 0.46
CA ILE A 317 20.65 14.54 -0.17
C ILE A 317 20.92 15.44 -1.37
N ASN A 318 22.11 16.04 -1.45
CA ASN A 318 22.55 16.72 -2.67
C ASN A 318 22.99 15.69 -3.72
N TRP A 319 22.02 15.18 -4.49
CA TRP A 319 22.23 14.14 -5.50
C TRP A 319 23.29 14.50 -6.54
N LYS A 320 23.35 15.75 -6.98
CA LYS A 320 24.31 16.18 -8.00
C LYS A 320 25.70 16.40 -7.43
N GLY A 321 25.81 17.19 -6.37
CA GLY A 321 27.10 17.65 -5.83
C GLY A 321 27.78 16.64 -4.92
N GLN A 322 27.03 15.75 -4.26
CA GLN A 322 27.58 14.83 -3.27
C GLN A 322 27.51 13.35 -3.67
N VAL A 323 26.49 12.93 -4.42
CA VAL A 323 26.35 11.53 -4.87
C VAL A 323 26.95 11.37 -6.25
N PHE A 324 26.40 12.06 -7.26
CA PHE A 324 26.83 11.93 -8.65
C PHE A 324 28.30 12.26 -8.82
N SER A 325 28.83 13.29 -8.14
CA SER A 325 30.26 13.65 -8.17
C SER A 325 31.23 12.56 -7.70
N LYS A 326 30.73 11.54 -6.99
CA LYS A 326 31.52 10.39 -6.51
C LYS A 326 31.34 9.14 -7.36
N MET A 327 30.46 9.17 -8.36
CA MET A 327 30.22 8.05 -9.28
C MET A 327 31.18 8.09 -10.47
N ARG A 328 31.57 6.93 -11.01
CA ARG A 328 32.35 6.82 -12.26
C ARG A 328 31.67 7.45 -13.47
N ASN A 329 30.35 7.64 -13.39
CA ASN A 329 29.53 8.33 -14.38
C ASN A 329 29.77 9.85 -14.41
N HIS A 330 30.41 10.44 -13.39
CA HIS A 330 30.70 11.87 -13.38
C HIS A 330 31.79 12.25 -14.39
N THR A 331 31.60 13.39 -15.03
CA THR A 331 32.58 14.05 -15.91
C THR A 331 32.53 15.54 -15.64
N ALA A 332 33.67 16.22 -15.63
CA ALA A 332 33.76 17.66 -15.39
C ALA A 332 32.99 18.51 -16.43
N THR A 333 32.68 17.92 -17.59
CA THR A 333 32.18 18.62 -18.79
C THR A 333 30.72 18.36 -19.17
N ASN A 334 30.00 17.41 -18.55
CA ASN A 334 28.67 17.05 -19.06
C ASN A 334 27.50 17.88 -18.52
N ARG A 335 26.91 18.60 -19.47
CA ARG A 335 25.55 19.16 -19.51
C ARG A 335 24.53 18.03 -19.52
N MET A 336 23.35 18.35 -18.99
CA MET A 336 22.18 17.48 -18.88
C MET A 336 21.82 16.82 -20.22
N THR A 337 21.59 15.51 -20.24
CA THR A 337 20.58 14.93 -21.14
C THR A 337 19.23 15.09 -20.47
N VAL A 338 18.32 15.79 -21.15
CA VAL A 338 16.92 16.06 -20.77
C VAL A 338 16.13 14.77 -20.67
#